data_AF-A0A2A2EHL9-F1
#
_entry.id   AF-A0A2A2EHL9-F1
#
_cell.length_a   1.000
_cell.length_b   1.000
_cell.length_c   1.000
_cell.angle_alpha   90.00
_cell.angle_beta   90.00
_cell.angle_gamma   90.00
#
_symmetry.space_group_name_H-M   'P 1'
#
loop_
_entity.id
_entity.type
_entity.pdbx_description
1 polymer ?
#
loop_
_entity_poly.entity_id
_entity_poly.type
_entity_poly.pdbx_seq_one_letter_code
_entity_poly.pdbx_strand_id
1 'polypeptide(L)'
;MEPWDLGNQGWRTGQFLSPFAEWNDRFRDATRRFWVCDVSDGTRDGVGMQEMATRLCGSADLFATDPGRGATSSVNFVTAHDGFTLADLTQYANKHNDANGEHNNDGANVNYCANFGVEGPTDDAHVNLLRERARMNMLGTMMLSLGTPMMLAGDEFNNSQGGNNNAYCQDNDITWLNWDWILPRTKTPEYMRMESISRLIAVRKSLDIYNHEDFFTRLSQLGLLKPSSRIQWLLPDGTTPMERDWFDKSIRAFTMRLLSKDELDVAIVVNGDDKPLHFHMPPDAHWDVLWSSAETTGERPCPGMHEERFTVPLEKSFWVDRAMRRQCDADETFTQMMEHAQRNAAERDGATVVSGAARSGQYVPKSARISASNWVMRATSRGDADPTTLGLPRIGHAIRKNVADSATPSSPIGHVDAGRHGAQADANGVGTHIWTFPALSISILMQQNPFGNE
;
A
#
# COMPACT_ATOMS: atom_id res chain seq x y z
N MET A 1 7.94 0.54 -21.73
CA MET A 1 8.87 -0.56 -22.05
C MET A 1 9.11 -1.37 -20.80
N GLU A 2 9.08 -2.69 -20.91
CA GLU A 2 9.82 -3.55 -20.00
C GLU A 2 11.31 -3.39 -20.38
N PRO A 3 12.17 -2.87 -19.48
CA PRO A 3 13.49 -2.41 -19.90
C PRO A 3 14.55 -3.50 -19.81
N TRP A 4 14.18 -4.74 -20.08
CA TRP A 4 15.07 -5.89 -20.00
C TRP A 4 14.66 -7.06 -20.92
N ASP A 5 15.59 -7.98 -21.13
CA ASP A 5 15.36 -9.29 -21.76
C ASP A 5 16.18 -10.38 -21.04
N LEU A 6 15.97 -11.65 -21.40
CA LEU A 6 16.67 -12.81 -20.84
C LEU A 6 18.13 -12.97 -21.35
N GLY A 7 18.58 -12.08 -22.23
CA GLY A 7 19.91 -12.10 -22.84
C GLY A 7 21.01 -11.63 -21.89
N ASN A 8 22.25 -11.94 -22.26
CA ASN A 8 23.40 -11.40 -21.55
C ASN A 8 23.45 -9.86 -21.69
N GLN A 9 23.53 -9.16 -20.56
CA GLN A 9 23.36 -7.71 -20.48
C GLN A 9 21.97 -7.21 -20.97
N GLY A 10 20.94 -8.05 -20.86
CA GLY A 10 19.55 -7.67 -21.17
C GLY A 10 19.01 -6.58 -20.24
N TRP A 11 19.49 -6.48 -18.98
CA TRP A 11 19.02 -5.46 -18.03
C TRP A 11 19.44 -4.03 -18.42
N ARG A 12 18.48 -3.21 -18.85
CA ARG A 12 18.68 -1.87 -19.44
C ARG A 12 17.83 -0.76 -18.81
N THR A 13 17.32 -0.94 -17.59
CA THR A 13 16.58 0.11 -16.87
C THR A 13 17.35 1.44 -16.85
N GLY A 14 16.68 2.53 -17.23
CA GLY A 14 17.22 3.87 -17.37
C GLY A 14 17.92 4.16 -18.70
N GLN A 15 18.19 3.15 -19.53
CA GLN A 15 19.03 3.28 -20.74
C GLN A 15 18.24 3.45 -22.05
N PHE A 16 16.90 3.42 -22.03
CA PHE A 16 16.11 3.74 -23.23
C PHE A 16 16.13 5.25 -23.48
N LEU A 17 16.07 5.65 -24.76
CA LEU A 17 16.03 7.05 -25.15
C LEU A 17 14.60 7.62 -25.08
N SER A 18 14.49 8.95 -25.12
CA SER A 18 13.20 9.62 -25.36
C SER A 18 12.59 9.12 -26.69
N PRO A 19 11.28 8.83 -26.78
CA PRO A 19 10.22 9.18 -25.82
C PRO A 19 9.79 8.03 -24.89
N PHE A 20 10.61 6.98 -24.70
CA PHE A 20 10.18 5.80 -23.95
C PHE A 20 10.14 6.03 -22.44
N ALA A 21 9.02 5.64 -21.83
CA ALA A 21 8.90 5.37 -20.39
C ALA A 21 9.13 3.88 -20.10
N GLU A 22 9.62 3.56 -18.91
CA GLU A 22 10.10 2.23 -18.52
C GLU A 22 9.45 1.75 -17.22
N TRP A 23 9.15 0.45 -17.15
CA TRP A 23 8.72 -0.20 -15.92
C TRP A 23 9.86 -0.18 -14.89
N ASN A 24 9.57 0.36 -13.71
CA ASN A 24 10.57 0.56 -12.66
C ASN A 24 10.53 -0.59 -11.64
N ASP A 25 11.19 -1.71 -11.95
CA ASP A 25 11.32 -2.85 -11.03
C ASP A 25 11.98 -2.46 -9.68
N ARG A 26 12.88 -1.46 -9.66
CA ARG A 26 13.45 -0.95 -8.40
C ARG A 26 12.41 -0.24 -7.52
N PHE A 27 11.40 0.39 -8.11
CA PHE A 27 10.27 0.94 -7.38
C PHE A 27 9.42 -0.19 -6.78
N ARG A 28 9.08 -1.18 -7.60
CA ARG A 28 8.32 -2.37 -7.19
C ARG A 28 8.99 -3.04 -5.99
N ASP A 29 10.25 -3.45 -6.14
CA ASP A 29 10.95 -4.26 -5.16
C ASP A 29 11.25 -3.49 -3.87
N ALA A 30 11.63 -2.21 -3.95
CA ALA A 30 11.82 -1.38 -2.76
C ALA A 30 10.51 -1.19 -1.98
N THR A 31 9.40 -0.90 -2.68
CA THR A 31 8.08 -0.69 -2.05
C THR A 31 7.54 -1.97 -1.42
N ARG A 32 7.67 -3.11 -2.11
CA ARG A 32 7.29 -4.43 -1.57
C ARG A 32 8.11 -4.78 -0.33
N ARG A 33 9.44 -4.66 -0.40
CA ARG A 33 10.31 -4.98 0.75
C ARG A 33 10.03 -4.08 1.95
N PHE A 34 9.92 -2.76 1.74
CA PHE A 34 9.68 -1.81 2.82
C PHE A 34 8.34 -2.03 3.54
N TRP A 35 7.27 -2.41 2.83
CA TRP A 35 5.94 -2.57 3.46
C TRP A 35 5.54 -4.01 3.79
N VAL A 36 6.23 -5.01 3.23
CA VAL A 36 5.86 -6.43 3.35
C VAL A 36 6.99 -7.25 3.99
N CYS A 37 8.07 -7.57 3.26
CA CYS A 37 9.09 -8.50 3.76
C CYS A 37 9.84 -7.97 4.98
N ASP A 38 10.38 -6.76 4.92
CA ASP A 38 11.20 -6.20 6.00
C ASP A 38 10.35 -5.96 7.26
N VAL A 39 9.01 -5.85 7.12
CA VAL A 39 8.06 -5.81 8.25
C VAL A 39 7.82 -7.23 8.81
N SER A 40 7.49 -8.19 7.94
CA SER A 40 7.19 -9.58 8.32
C SER A 40 8.37 -10.27 9.02
N ASP A 41 9.58 -10.04 8.51
CA ASP A 41 10.80 -10.65 9.04
C ASP A 41 11.34 -9.91 10.29
N GLY A 42 10.75 -8.75 10.64
CA GLY A 42 11.24 -7.86 11.70
C GLY A 42 12.57 -7.17 11.39
N THR A 43 12.94 -7.12 10.10
CA THR A 43 14.24 -6.71 9.59
C THR A 43 14.39 -5.19 9.55
N ARG A 44 15.50 -4.67 10.10
CA ARG A 44 15.82 -3.22 10.14
C ARG A 44 17.08 -2.82 9.36
N ASP A 45 17.66 -3.72 8.57
CA ASP A 45 18.79 -3.46 7.64
C ASP A 45 18.42 -3.66 6.15
N GLY A 46 17.12 -3.70 5.86
CA GLY A 46 16.54 -3.81 4.52
C GLY A 46 16.47 -2.47 3.77
N VAL A 47 15.25 -2.01 3.48
CA VAL A 47 14.96 -0.73 2.84
C VAL A 47 14.77 0.36 3.91
N GLY A 48 15.57 1.42 3.84
CA GLY A 48 15.50 2.58 4.74
C GLY A 48 15.13 3.88 4.03
N MET A 49 15.22 5.00 4.77
CA MET A 49 14.81 6.33 4.34
C MET A 49 15.37 6.76 2.97
N GLN A 50 16.67 6.59 2.70
CA GLN A 50 17.30 7.02 1.44
C GLN A 50 16.66 6.35 0.21
N GLU A 51 16.42 5.04 0.26
CA GLU A 51 15.88 4.30 -0.88
C GLU A 51 14.40 4.69 -1.12
N MET A 52 13.60 4.77 -0.04
CA MET A 52 12.22 5.24 -0.14
C MET A 52 12.12 6.70 -0.63
N ALA A 53 12.98 7.59 -0.13
CA ALA A 53 13.05 8.98 -0.59
C ALA A 53 13.38 9.08 -2.08
N THR A 54 14.30 8.22 -2.55
CA THR A 54 14.69 8.15 -3.96
C THR A 54 13.55 7.66 -4.84
N ARG A 55 12.77 6.66 -4.37
CA ARG A 55 11.56 6.19 -5.07
C ARG A 55 10.43 7.22 -5.07
N LEU A 56 10.15 7.87 -3.94
CA LEU A 56 9.18 8.96 -3.82
C LEU A 56 9.50 10.13 -4.76
N CYS A 57 10.78 10.40 -5.00
CA CYS A 57 11.25 11.44 -5.93
C CYS A 57 11.41 10.97 -7.39
N GLY A 58 10.75 9.87 -7.79
CA GLY A 58 10.69 9.42 -9.19
C GLY A 58 11.93 8.69 -9.69
N SER A 59 12.74 8.10 -8.81
CA SER A 59 13.92 7.32 -9.19
C SER A 59 14.92 8.08 -10.06
N ALA A 60 15.31 9.28 -9.60
CA ALA A 60 16.37 10.07 -10.23
C ALA A 60 17.69 9.28 -10.42
N ASP A 61 17.97 8.28 -9.57
CA ASP A 61 19.12 7.37 -9.68
C ASP A 61 19.14 6.51 -10.96
N LEU A 62 17.97 6.35 -11.60
CA LEU A 62 17.79 5.63 -12.86
C LEU A 62 17.49 6.55 -14.04
N PHE A 63 16.68 7.60 -13.81
CA PHE A 63 16.01 8.34 -14.89
C PHE A 63 16.48 9.79 -15.08
N ALA A 64 17.28 10.35 -14.16
CA ALA A 64 17.86 11.69 -14.32
C ALA A 64 19.11 11.67 -15.22
N THR A 65 18.93 11.20 -16.46
CA THR A 65 19.96 11.10 -17.50
C THR A 65 20.22 12.44 -18.21
N ASP A 66 21.25 12.51 -19.05
CA ASP A 66 21.50 13.63 -19.96
C ASP A 66 21.69 13.09 -21.41
N PRO A 67 20.83 13.46 -22.39
CA PRO A 67 19.64 14.30 -22.24
C PRO A 67 18.55 13.64 -21.36
N GLY A 68 17.89 14.46 -20.55
CA GLY A 68 16.89 14.00 -19.59
C GLY A 68 15.54 13.63 -20.22
N ARG A 69 14.87 12.65 -19.63
CA ARG A 69 13.51 12.21 -20.00
C ARG A 69 12.41 12.61 -18.99
N GLY A 70 12.78 13.34 -17.95
CA GLY A 70 11.87 13.69 -16.85
C GLY A 70 11.52 12.49 -15.96
N ALA A 71 10.87 12.78 -14.83
CA ALA A 71 10.44 11.76 -13.86
C ALA A 71 9.26 10.91 -14.38
N THR A 72 8.49 11.42 -15.35
CA THR A 72 7.41 10.69 -16.04
C THR A 72 7.89 9.46 -16.80
N SER A 73 9.19 9.39 -17.14
CA SER A 73 9.81 8.19 -17.72
C SER A 73 9.86 6.99 -16.78
N SER A 74 9.72 7.20 -15.47
CA SER A 74 9.52 6.12 -14.49
C SER A 74 8.04 5.70 -14.44
N VAL A 75 7.74 4.47 -14.87
CA VAL A 75 6.46 3.81 -14.60
C VAL A 75 6.56 3.10 -13.25
N ASN A 76 5.97 3.71 -12.22
CA ASN A 76 5.97 3.20 -10.85
C ASN A 76 4.83 2.21 -10.68
N PHE A 77 5.13 0.97 -10.28
CA PHE A 77 4.14 -0.07 -10.05
C PHE A 77 4.55 -0.93 -8.86
N VAL A 78 3.56 -1.52 -8.19
CA VAL A 78 3.78 -2.52 -7.12
C VAL A 78 3.47 -3.92 -7.64
N THR A 79 2.57 -4.03 -8.61
CA THR A 79 1.97 -5.26 -9.12
C THR A 79 1.70 -5.11 -10.62
N ALA A 80 1.77 -6.23 -11.33
CA ALA A 80 1.57 -6.34 -12.76
C ALA A 80 0.90 -7.70 -13.06
N HIS A 81 0.70 -8.03 -14.33
CA HIS A 81 0.20 -9.35 -14.71
C HIS A 81 1.22 -10.46 -14.40
N ASP A 82 2.52 -10.13 -14.38
CA ASP A 82 3.59 -11.02 -13.93
C ASP A 82 3.79 -10.94 -12.41
N GLY A 83 3.84 -12.09 -11.76
CA GLY A 83 3.92 -12.22 -10.31
C GLY A 83 2.55 -12.20 -9.63
N PHE A 84 2.54 -11.97 -8.32
CA PHE A 84 1.30 -11.88 -7.54
C PHE A 84 0.51 -10.59 -7.79
N THR A 85 -0.82 -10.69 -7.65
CA THR A 85 -1.69 -9.55 -7.35
C THR A 85 -1.36 -8.94 -5.99
N LEU A 86 -1.91 -7.76 -5.68
CA LEU A 86 -1.65 -7.08 -4.41
C LEU A 86 -2.27 -7.83 -3.22
N ALA A 87 -3.39 -8.53 -3.46
CA ALA A 87 -3.98 -9.41 -2.46
C ALA A 87 -3.01 -10.57 -2.15
N ASP A 88 -2.57 -11.28 -3.20
CA ASP A 88 -1.77 -12.51 -3.07
C ASP A 88 -0.37 -12.24 -2.51
N LEU A 89 0.24 -11.11 -2.85
CA LEU A 89 1.51 -10.64 -2.29
C LEU A 89 1.50 -10.56 -0.75
N THR A 90 0.32 -10.38 -0.16
CA THR A 90 0.09 -10.32 1.30
C THR A 90 -0.56 -11.58 1.87
N GLN A 91 -0.95 -12.54 1.03
CA GLN A 91 -1.64 -13.77 1.44
C GLN A 91 -0.76 -15.01 1.33
N TYR A 92 0.26 -15.01 0.49
CA TYR A 92 1.07 -16.20 0.20
C TYR A 92 2.56 -15.94 0.44
N ALA A 93 3.23 -16.94 1.00
CA ALA A 93 4.68 -16.97 1.14
C ALA A 93 5.34 -17.74 -0.01
N ASN A 94 4.59 -18.62 -0.69
CA ASN A 94 5.05 -19.40 -1.83
C ASN A 94 4.09 -19.23 -3.01
N LYS A 95 4.57 -19.51 -4.22
CA LYS A 95 3.72 -19.62 -5.42
C LYS A 95 2.99 -20.97 -5.44
N HIS A 96 1.77 -20.98 -5.96
CA HIS A 96 0.86 -22.13 -6.05
C HIS A 96 0.41 -22.29 -7.51
N ASN A 97 1.37 -22.49 -8.41
CA ASN A 97 1.14 -22.51 -9.86
C ASN A 97 0.74 -23.90 -10.38
N ASP A 98 0.36 -24.85 -9.52
CA ASP A 98 0.05 -26.24 -9.90
C ASP A 98 -1.04 -26.35 -10.98
N ALA A 99 -1.98 -25.40 -11.02
CA ALA A 99 -3.00 -25.30 -12.07
C ALA A 99 -2.44 -25.09 -13.49
N ASN A 100 -1.20 -24.61 -13.62
CA ASN A 100 -0.52 -24.41 -14.90
C ASN A 100 -0.01 -25.73 -15.51
N GLY A 101 0.06 -26.80 -14.72
CA GLY A 101 0.49 -28.13 -15.18
C GLY A 101 2.01 -28.35 -15.25
N GLU A 102 2.82 -27.36 -14.86
CA GLU A 102 4.28 -27.42 -14.91
C GLU A 102 4.93 -27.85 -13.57
N HIS A 103 4.16 -28.49 -12.69
CA HIS A 103 4.57 -28.91 -11.34
C HIS A 103 5.18 -27.77 -10.49
N ASN A 104 4.60 -26.57 -10.60
CA ASN A 104 5.02 -25.35 -9.88
C ASN A 104 6.47 -24.90 -10.18
N ASN A 105 7.06 -25.35 -11.30
CA ASN A 105 8.41 -24.93 -11.71
C ASN A 105 8.42 -23.56 -12.41
N ASP A 106 7.30 -23.17 -13.02
CA ASP A 106 7.08 -21.92 -13.75
C ASP A 106 6.84 -20.73 -12.81
N GLY A 107 7.08 -19.50 -13.27
CA GLY A 107 6.90 -18.29 -12.45
C GLY A 107 8.03 -17.99 -11.45
N ALA A 108 8.11 -16.73 -11.01
CA ALA A 108 9.22 -16.24 -10.19
C ALA A 108 9.24 -16.85 -8.77
N ASN A 109 10.42 -17.25 -8.29
CA ASN A 109 10.59 -17.77 -6.93
C ASN A 109 10.76 -16.64 -5.87
N VAL A 110 11.26 -15.48 -6.28
CA VAL A 110 11.43 -14.31 -5.40
C VAL A 110 10.37 -13.27 -5.75
N ASN A 111 9.42 -13.08 -4.83
CA ASN A 111 8.25 -12.21 -5.06
C ASN A 111 8.21 -10.96 -4.17
N TYR A 112 9.06 -10.91 -3.13
CA TYR A 112 8.97 -9.94 -2.04
C TYR A 112 7.56 -9.88 -1.41
N CYS A 113 7.03 -11.06 -1.10
CA CYS A 113 5.73 -11.31 -0.47
C CYS A 113 5.86 -11.65 1.03
N ALA A 114 4.74 -11.66 1.74
CA ALA A 114 4.62 -12.27 3.06
C ALA A 114 3.15 -12.64 3.33
N ASN A 115 2.91 -13.80 3.95
CA ASN A 115 1.55 -14.27 4.24
C ASN A 115 0.98 -13.75 5.58
N PHE A 116 1.78 -13.00 6.35
CA PHE A 116 1.44 -12.51 7.70
C PHE A 116 1.05 -13.63 8.71
N GLY A 117 1.63 -14.82 8.54
CA GLY A 117 1.53 -15.94 9.47
C GLY A 117 0.53 -17.04 9.08
N VAL A 118 -0.31 -16.82 8.06
CA VAL A 118 -1.30 -17.80 7.57
C VAL A 118 -1.22 -17.87 6.05
N GLU A 119 -1.00 -19.03 5.44
CA GLU A 119 -0.98 -19.16 3.99
C GLU A 119 -2.41 -19.08 3.42
N GLY A 120 -2.65 -18.18 2.48
CA GLY A 120 -3.92 -18.02 1.77
C GLY A 120 -5.00 -17.22 2.52
N PRO A 121 -6.28 -17.37 2.12
CA PRO A 121 -7.43 -16.76 2.79
C PRO A 121 -7.57 -17.20 4.26
N THR A 122 -8.07 -16.31 5.11
CA THR A 122 -8.28 -16.58 6.54
C THR A 122 -9.41 -15.73 7.09
N ASP A 123 -10.09 -16.21 8.13
CA ASP A 123 -11.07 -15.45 8.92
C ASP A 123 -10.42 -14.67 10.09
N ASP A 124 -9.09 -14.78 10.27
CA ASP A 124 -8.37 -14.03 11.30
C ASP A 124 -8.38 -12.52 10.98
N ALA A 125 -9.19 -11.78 11.72
CA ALA A 125 -9.35 -10.34 11.58
C ALA A 125 -8.06 -9.54 11.84
N HIS A 126 -7.14 -10.04 12.68
CA HIS A 126 -5.87 -9.38 12.92
C HIS A 126 -4.93 -9.54 11.72
N VAL A 127 -4.81 -10.76 11.18
CA VAL A 127 -4.03 -11.04 9.97
C VAL A 127 -4.57 -10.24 8.78
N ASN A 128 -5.89 -10.24 8.57
CA ASN A 128 -6.51 -9.48 7.47
C ASN A 128 -6.32 -7.96 7.62
N LEU A 129 -6.33 -7.42 8.84
CA LEU A 129 -6.04 -6.01 9.11
C LEU A 129 -4.56 -5.65 8.81
N LEU A 130 -3.60 -6.52 9.16
CA LEU A 130 -2.19 -6.30 8.81
C LEU A 130 -1.96 -6.33 7.29
N ARG A 131 -2.60 -7.29 6.60
CA ARG A 131 -2.60 -7.38 5.13
C ARG A 131 -3.16 -6.11 4.51
N GLU A 132 -4.31 -5.62 4.97
CA GLU A 132 -4.92 -4.40 4.44
C GLU A 132 -4.02 -3.17 4.59
N ARG A 133 -3.36 -2.98 5.74
CA ARG A 133 -2.36 -1.92 5.91
C ARG A 133 -1.25 -2.03 4.89
N ALA A 134 -0.65 -3.21 4.73
CA ALA A 134 0.43 -3.42 3.77
C ALA A 134 0.01 -3.06 2.33
N ARG A 135 -1.18 -3.52 1.89
CA ARG A 135 -1.75 -3.19 0.57
C ARG A 135 -1.93 -1.68 0.39
N MET A 136 -2.57 -1.03 1.35
CA MET A 136 -2.85 0.42 1.29
C MET A 136 -1.60 1.28 1.42
N ASN A 137 -0.56 0.80 2.12
CA ASN A 137 0.73 1.47 2.18
C ASN A 137 1.47 1.41 0.84
N MET A 138 1.46 0.27 0.18
CA MET A 138 2.08 0.10 -1.14
C MET A 138 1.36 0.94 -2.21
N LEU A 139 0.01 0.91 -2.24
CA LEU A 139 -0.79 1.77 -3.12
C LEU A 139 -0.61 3.26 -2.81
N GLY A 140 -0.57 3.60 -1.52
CA GLY A 140 -0.25 4.95 -1.05
C GLY A 140 1.10 5.45 -1.55
N THR A 141 2.13 4.62 -1.42
CA THR A 141 3.49 4.92 -1.92
C THR A 141 3.48 5.13 -3.43
N MET A 142 2.85 4.24 -4.19
CA MET A 142 2.75 4.35 -5.65
C MET A 142 2.05 5.64 -6.11
N MET A 143 0.92 5.97 -5.48
CA MET A 143 0.09 7.14 -5.84
C MET A 143 0.60 8.47 -5.27
N LEU A 144 1.52 8.47 -4.32
CA LEU A 144 2.17 9.68 -3.75
C LEU A 144 3.59 9.90 -4.28
N SER A 145 4.16 8.96 -5.04
CA SER A 145 5.48 9.12 -5.65
C SER A 145 5.42 9.95 -6.93
N LEU A 146 6.49 10.71 -7.23
CA LEU A 146 6.68 11.36 -8.52
C LEU A 146 6.89 10.29 -9.63
N GLY A 147 6.43 10.58 -10.85
CA GLY A 147 6.44 9.65 -11.99
C GLY A 147 5.04 9.16 -12.37
N THR A 148 4.97 8.13 -13.20
CA THR A 148 3.72 7.61 -13.78
C THR A 148 3.25 6.37 -12.99
N PRO A 149 2.20 6.46 -12.15
CA PRO A 149 1.71 5.29 -11.42
C PRO A 149 0.94 4.33 -12.35
N MET A 150 1.20 3.04 -12.23
CA MET A 150 0.49 1.96 -12.93
C MET A 150 -0.06 0.96 -11.92
N MET A 151 -1.38 0.81 -11.89
CA MET A 151 -2.09 -0.14 -11.03
C MET A 151 -2.54 -1.35 -11.85
N LEU A 152 -2.39 -2.56 -11.30
CA LEU A 152 -3.00 -3.76 -11.84
C LEU A 152 -4.51 -3.74 -11.58
N ALA A 153 -5.31 -4.07 -12.60
CA ALA A 153 -6.76 -4.07 -12.48
C ALA A 153 -7.25 -5.06 -11.40
N GLY A 154 -8.15 -4.58 -10.55
CA GLY A 154 -8.76 -5.34 -9.46
C GLY A 154 -8.00 -5.32 -8.13
N ASP A 155 -6.76 -4.83 -8.08
CA ASP A 155 -6.07 -4.62 -6.80
C ASP A 155 -6.83 -3.62 -5.91
N GLU A 156 -7.57 -2.69 -6.53
CA GLU A 156 -8.44 -1.73 -5.87
C GLU A 156 -9.65 -2.36 -5.14
N PHE A 157 -10.02 -3.59 -5.47
CA PHE A 157 -11.09 -4.37 -4.83
C PHE A 157 -10.67 -5.81 -4.46
N ASN A 158 -9.38 -6.04 -4.20
CA ASN A 158 -8.86 -7.31 -3.66
C ASN A 158 -8.87 -8.52 -4.61
N ASN A 159 -8.59 -8.29 -5.88
CA ASN A 159 -8.32 -9.36 -6.86
C ASN A 159 -7.20 -10.32 -6.40
N SER A 160 -7.41 -11.62 -6.58
CA SER A 160 -6.56 -12.72 -6.14
C SER A 160 -6.52 -13.80 -7.21
N GLN A 161 -5.34 -14.34 -7.48
CA GLN A 161 -5.13 -15.49 -8.37
C GLN A 161 -4.93 -16.79 -7.55
N GLY A 162 -5.40 -16.82 -6.30
CA GLY A 162 -5.29 -17.98 -5.41
C GLY A 162 -3.85 -18.35 -5.04
N GLY A 163 -2.89 -17.43 -5.19
CA GLY A 163 -1.47 -17.69 -5.00
C GLY A 163 -0.77 -18.21 -6.25
N ASN A 164 -1.42 -18.25 -7.41
CA ASN A 164 -0.73 -18.38 -8.69
C ASN A 164 -0.02 -17.06 -9.00
N ASN A 165 1.27 -17.09 -9.30
CA ASN A 165 2.07 -15.89 -9.62
C ASN A 165 2.50 -15.81 -11.10
N ASN A 166 1.92 -16.68 -11.92
CA ASN A 166 2.22 -16.83 -13.33
C ASN A 166 0.99 -17.38 -14.06
N ALA A 167 -0.18 -16.75 -13.90
CA ALA A 167 -1.46 -17.28 -14.40
C ALA A 167 -1.63 -17.14 -15.94
N TYR A 168 -0.54 -17.19 -16.71
CA TYR A 168 -0.46 -16.89 -18.14
C TYR A 168 -1.34 -17.81 -19.01
N CYS A 169 -1.63 -19.02 -18.54
CA CYS A 169 -2.43 -20.04 -19.23
C CYS A 169 -3.82 -20.26 -18.62
N GLN A 170 -4.24 -19.43 -17.66
CA GLN A 170 -5.51 -19.55 -16.96
C GLN A 170 -6.57 -18.62 -17.57
N ASP A 171 -7.51 -19.19 -18.31
CA ASP A 171 -8.68 -18.54 -18.93
C ASP A 171 -9.95 -18.90 -18.12
N ASN A 172 -9.96 -18.57 -16.82
CA ASN A 172 -10.97 -19.05 -15.86
C ASN A 172 -11.02 -18.19 -14.57
N ASP A 173 -11.81 -18.64 -13.57
CA ASP A 173 -12.05 -17.95 -12.29
C ASP A 173 -10.78 -17.61 -11.47
N ILE A 174 -9.60 -18.17 -11.81
CA ILE A 174 -8.31 -17.75 -11.23
C ILE A 174 -7.92 -16.34 -11.70
N THR A 175 -8.21 -15.98 -12.95
CA THR A 175 -7.79 -14.70 -13.56
C THR A 175 -8.94 -13.72 -13.76
N TRP A 176 -10.19 -14.19 -13.69
CA TRP A 176 -11.37 -13.36 -13.87
C TRP A 176 -11.62 -12.47 -12.64
N LEU A 177 -11.75 -11.17 -12.91
CA LEU A 177 -12.11 -10.19 -11.90
C LEU A 177 -13.48 -10.53 -11.31
N ASN A 178 -13.49 -10.92 -10.04
CA ASN A 178 -14.72 -11.17 -9.30
C ASN A 178 -15.36 -9.84 -8.86
N TRP A 179 -16.64 -9.65 -9.21
CA TRP A 179 -17.43 -8.45 -8.91
C TRP A 179 -18.52 -8.69 -7.85
N ASP A 180 -18.59 -9.87 -7.22
CA ASP A 180 -19.65 -10.21 -6.25
C ASP A 180 -19.67 -9.26 -5.04
N TRP A 181 -18.55 -8.59 -4.75
CA TRP A 181 -18.43 -7.58 -3.69
C TRP A 181 -19.30 -6.32 -3.90
N ILE A 182 -19.81 -6.04 -5.12
CA ILE A 182 -20.80 -4.96 -5.35
C ILE A 182 -22.26 -5.39 -5.09
N LEU A 183 -22.54 -6.68 -4.90
CA LEU A 183 -23.91 -7.20 -4.75
C LEU A 183 -24.51 -6.97 -3.34
N PRO A 184 -23.76 -7.04 -2.22
CA PRO A 184 -24.29 -6.73 -0.90
C PRO A 184 -24.77 -5.28 -0.75
N ARG A 185 -25.84 -5.07 0.03
CA ARG A 185 -26.35 -3.72 0.35
C ARG A 185 -25.49 -2.96 1.37
N THR A 186 -24.68 -3.68 2.14
CA THR A 186 -23.70 -3.14 3.10
C THR A 186 -22.35 -3.05 2.42
N LYS A 187 -21.58 -1.99 2.72
CA LYS A 187 -20.22 -1.83 2.15
C LYS A 187 -19.32 -2.98 2.60
N THR A 188 -18.69 -3.65 1.65
CA THR A 188 -17.66 -4.66 1.92
C THR A 188 -16.29 -3.99 2.12
N PRO A 189 -15.28 -4.70 2.65
CA PRO A 189 -13.90 -4.19 2.72
C PRO A 189 -13.35 -3.77 1.34
N GLU A 190 -13.67 -4.52 0.29
CA GLU A 190 -13.28 -4.24 -1.10
C GLU A 190 -13.85 -2.90 -1.56
N TYR A 191 -15.12 -2.62 -1.24
CA TYR A 191 -15.75 -1.32 -1.52
C TYR A 191 -15.01 -0.18 -0.80
N MET A 192 -14.68 -0.36 0.48
CA MET A 192 -13.98 0.65 1.27
C MET A 192 -12.57 0.94 0.73
N ARG A 193 -11.89 -0.10 0.25
CA ARG A 193 -10.61 0.04 -0.44
C ARG A 193 -10.75 0.85 -1.72
N MET A 194 -11.72 0.50 -2.57
CA MET A 194 -11.95 1.19 -3.85
C MET A 194 -12.29 2.68 -3.64
N GLU A 195 -13.12 3.03 -2.64
CA GLU A 195 -13.38 4.44 -2.28
C GLU A 195 -12.11 5.16 -1.82
N SER A 196 -11.30 4.54 -0.97
CA SER A 196 -10.05 5.12 -0.45
C SER A 196 -9.04 5.41 -1.58
N ILE A 197 -8.88 4.47 -2.51
CA ILE A 197 -8.01 4.62 -3.68
C ILE A 197 -8.57 5.66 -4.65
N SER A 198 -9.89 5.68 -4.88
CA SER A 198 -10.53 6.68 -5.74
C SER A 198 -10.31 8.10 -5.21
N ARG A 199 -10.43 8.30 -3.89
CA ARG A 199 -10.08 9.56 -3.23
C ARG A 199 -8.60 9.89 -3.36
N LEU A 200 -7.70 8.93 -3.21
CA LEU A 200 -6.26 9.16 -3.39
C LEU A 200 -5.90 9.56 -4.83
N ILE A 201 -6.51 8.94 -5.83
CA ILE A 201 -6.36 9.31 -7.25
C ILE A 201 -6.87 10.75 -7.48
N ALA A 202 -8.02 11.12 -6.90
CA ALA A 202 -8.54 12.48 -6.97
C ALA A 202 -7.57 13.49 -6.33
N VAL A 203 -7.06 13.19 -5.13
CA VAL A 203 -6.04 14.01 -4.45
C VAL A 203 -4.76 14.16 -5.28
N ARG A 204 -4.26 13.08 -5.89
CA ARG A 204 -3.08 13.17 -6.79
C ARG A 204 -3.36 14.10 -7.98
N LYS A 205 -4.54 13.98 -8.60
CA LYS A 205 -4.94 14.80 -9.77
C LYS A 205 -5.18 16.27 -9.43
N SER A 206 -5.54 16.61 -8.19
CA SER A 206 -5.77 17.99 -7.75
C SER A 206 -4.50 18.73 -7.31
N LEU A 207 -3.32 18.10 -7.42
CA LEU A 207 -2.05 18.61 -6.88
C LEU A 207 -1.05 18.87 -8.03
N ASP A 208 -0.79 20.14 -8.36
CA ASP A 208 0.00 20.51 -9.54
C ASP A 208 1.47 20.06 -9.45
N ILE A 209 1.97 19.83 -8.23
CA ILE A 209 3.25 19.17 -7.94
C ILE A 209 3.47 17.83 -8.67
N TYR A 210 2.42 17.14 -9.13
CA TYR A 210 2.51 15.91 -9.93
C TYR A 210 2.29 16.12 -11.44
N ASN A 211 1.93 17.33 -11.87
CA ASN A 211 1.71 17.69 -13.29
C ASN A 211 2.99 18.19 -13.99
N HIS A 212 4.15 18.13 -13.31
CA HIS A 212 5.44 18.54 -13.85
C HIS A 212 6.32 17.34 -14.22
N GLU A 213 7.02 17.42 -15.35
CA GLU A 213 7.94 16.37 -15.81
C GLU A 213 9.32 16.42 -15.13
N ASP A 214 9.66 17.54 -14.49
CA ASP A 214 10.95 17.79 -13.85
C ASP A 214 11.15 16.98 -12.57
N PHE A 215 12.37 16.48 -12.34
CA PHE A 215 12.77 15.98 -11.02
C PHE A 215 12.81 17.13 -10.00
N PHE A 216 12.30 16.87 -8.79
CA PHE A 216 12.37 17.82 -7.68
C PHE A 216 13.82 18.20 -7.29
N THR A 217 14.78 17.32 -7.52
CA THR A 217 16.23 17.57 -7.38
C THR A 217 16.85 17.75 -8.76
N ARG A 218 17.43 18.94 -9.02
CA ARG A 218 18.24 19.17 -10.24
C ARG A 218 19.71 18.89 -9.95
N LEU A 219 20.32 18.02 -10.76
CA LEU A 219 21.77 18.04 -10.95
C LEU A 219 22.15 19.43 -11.50
N SER A 220 23.21 20.03 -10.97
CA SER A 220 23.74 21.26 -11.56
C SER A 220 24.39 20.96 -12.92
N GLN A 221 24.57 21.99 -13.75
CA GLN A 221 25.31 21.89 -15.03
C GLN A 221 26.78 21.43 -14.88
N LEU A 222 27.28 21.30 -13.65
CA LEU A 222 28.61 20.79 -13.30
C LEU A 222 28.56 19.39 -12.65
N GLY A 223 27.41 18.70 -12.69
CA GLY A 223 27.21 17.37 -12.07
C GLY A 223 27.12 17.37 -10.55
N LEU A 224 27.31 18.52 -9.88
CA LEU A 224 27.17 18.65 -8.43
C LEU A 224 25.69 18.66 -8.03
N LEU A 225 25.35 17.92 -6.96
CA LEU A 225 24.03 17.94 -6.33
C LEU A 225 23.74 19.34 -5.77
N LYS A 226 22.76 20.06 -6.33
CA LYS A 226 22.24 21.27 -5.71
C LYS A 226 21.13 20.89 -4.73
N PRO A 227 21.12 21.38 -3.47
CA PRO A 227 19.99 21.21 -2.59
C PRO A 227 18.70 21.69 -3.27
N SER A 228 17.67 20.84 -3.27
CA SER A 228 16.37 21.23 -3.82
C SER A 228 15.77 22.32 -2.96
N SER A 229 15.33 23.42 -3.56
CA SER A 229 14.50 24.43 -2.89
C SER A 229 13.01 24.06 -2.86
N ARG A 230 12.65 22.83 -3.26
CA ARG A 230 11.27 22.32 -3.34
C ARG A 230 10.99 21.14 -2.41
N ILE A 231 11.99 20.51 -1.80
CA ILE A 231 11.78 19.45 -0.79
C ILE A 231 12.51 19.79 0.50
N GLN A 232 11.81 19.67 1.62
CA GLN A 232 12.39 19.55 2.95
C GLN A 232 12.12 18.15 3.52
N TRP A 233 13.15 17.50 4.02
CA TRP A 233 13.06 16.20 4.70
C TRP A 233 13.19 16.41 6.20
N LEU A 234 12.38 15.69 6.98
CA LEU A 234 12.37 15.77 8.44
C LEU A 234 12.32 14.37 9.05
N LEU A 235 13.04 14.17 10.14
CA LEU A 235 12.89 13.04 11.04
C LEU A 235 11.65 13.24 11.96
N PRO A 236 11.19 12.22 12.72
CA PRO A 236 10.03 12.35 13.59
C PRO A 236 10.18 13.40 14.70
N ASP A 237 11.41 13.72 15.11
CA ASP A 237 11.70 14.81 16.06
C ASP A 237 11.66 16.22 15.43
N GLY A 238 11.39 16.32 14.12
CA GLY A 238 11.32 17.58 13.37
C GLY A 238 12.68 18.11 12.92
N THR A 239 13.77 17.38 13.15
CA THR A 239 15.11 17.75 12.67
C THR A 239 15.30 17.37 11.20
N THR A 240 16.18 18.10 10.49
CA THR A 240 16.58 17.72 9.13
C THR A 240 17.60 16.58 9.19
N PRO A 241 17.41 15.45 8.45
CA PRO A 241 18.34 14.33 8.47
C PRO A 241 19.75 14.72 8.02
N MET A 242 20.75 14.32 8.80
CA MET A 242 22.17 14.45 8.45
C MET A 242 22.62 13.28 7.57
N GLU A 243 23.81 13.38 6.97
CA GLU A 243 24.37 12.36 6.07
C GLU A 243 24.29 10.93 6.62
N ARG A 244 24.66 10.73 7.90
CA ARG A 244 24.61 9.41 8.56
C ARG A 244 23.18 8.82 8.59
N ASP A 245 22.17 9.68 8.74
CA ASP A 245 20.78 9.28 8.97
C ASP A 245 20.16 8.78 7.65
N TRP A 246 20.63 9.28 6.50
CA TRP A 246 20.29 8.76 5.18
C TRP A 246 20.79 7.33 4.95
N PHE A 247 21.97 7.00 5.46
CA PHE A 247 22.57 5.66 5.33
C PHE A 247 22.17 4.70 6.46
N ASP A 248 21.54 5.19 7.53
CA ASP A 248 20.96 4.34 8.57
C ASP A 248 19.65 3.72 8.09
N LYS A 249 19.74 2.46 7.67
CA LYS A 249 18.61 1.68 7.18
C LYS A 249 17.52 1.41 8.21
N SER A 250 17.81 1.58 9.50
CA SER A 250 16.82 1.43 10.57
C SER A 250 15.84 2.61 10.63
N ILE A 251 16.20 3.75 10.03
CA ILE A 251 15.32 4.91 9.90
C ILE A 251 14.30 4.64 8.79
N ARG A 252 13.07 4.35 9.23
CA ARG A 252 11.91 4.03 8.39
C ARG A 252 10.72 4.98 8.64
N ALA A 253 10.91 5.98 9.48
CA ALA A 253 9.92 7.02 9.80
C ALA A 253 10.45 8.40 9.44
N PHE A 254 9.75 9.14 8.58
CA PHE A 254 10.18 10.45 8.07
C PHE A 254 9.03 11.25 7.42
N THR A 255 9.23 12.56 7.29
CA THR A 255 8.33 13.46 6.56
C THR A 255 9.04 14.07 5.35
N MET A 256 8.36 14.06 4.21
CA MET A 256 8.72 14.76 2.98
C MET A 256 7.77 15.94 2.78
N ARG A 257 8.23 17.16 3.06
CA ARG A 257 7.49 18.40 2.77
C ARG A 257 7.87 18.89 1.37
N LEU A 258 6.88 18.98 0.49
CA LEU A 258 6.95 19.64 -0.80
C LEU A 258 6.59 21.11 -0.62
N LEU A 259 7.57 21.97 -0.95
CA LEU A 259 7.48 23.42 -0.84
C LEU A 259 6.96 24.01 -2.16
N SER A 260 5.86 24.76 -2.10
CA SER A 260 5.39 25.58 -3.22
C SER A 260 5.62 27.06 -2.95
N LYS A 261 5.65 27.85 -4.03
CA LYS A 261 5.70 29.33 -3.96
C LYS A 261 4.35 29.98 -4.20
N ASP A 262 3.54 29.30 -5.01
CA ASP A 262 2.30 29.82 -5.61
C ASP A 262 1.08 28.98 -5.16
N GLU A 263 1.31 27.88 -4.43
CA GLU A 263 0.30 26.99 -3.85
C GLU A 263 0.60 26.71 -2.36
N LEU A 264 -0.27 25.92 -1.72
CA LEU A 264 -0.09 25.43 -0.35
C LEU A 264 0.91 24.27 -0.30
N ASP A 265 1.72 24.22 0.76
CA ASP A 265 2.66 23.12 0.94
C ASP A 265 1.95 21.78 1.18
N VAL A 266 2.60 20.70 0.75
CA VAL A 266 2.13 19.32 0.93
C VAL A 266 3.14 18.55 1.76
N ALA A 267 2.70 17.78 2.75
CA ALA A 267 3.55 16.88 3.52
C ALA A 267 3.13 15.42 3.29
N ILE A 268 4.06 14.59 2.82
CA ILE A 268 3.92 13.13 2.82
C ILE A 268 4.65 12.61 4.06
N VAL A 269 3.93 11.97 4.96
CA VAL A 269 4.47 11.39 6.20
C VAL A 269 4.46 9.88 6.07
N VAL A 270 5.62 9.26 6.28
CA VAL A 270 5.82 7.81 6.26
C VAL A 270 6.16 7.37 7.68
N ASN A 271 5.33 6.50 8.25
CA ASN A 271 5.66 5.73 9.45
C ASN A 271 5.84 4.25 9.06
N GLY A 272 7.08 3.84 8.80
CA GLY A 272 7.44 2.45 8.52
C GLY A 272 7.72 1.59 9.77
N ASP A 273 7.48 2.11 10.98
CA ASP A 273 7.61 1.35 12.22
C ASP A 273 6.33 0.57 12.57
N ASP A 274 6.50 -0.49 13.37
CA ASP A 274 5.44 -1.38 13.88
C ASP A 274 4.56 -0.74 14.97
N LYS A 275 4.78 0.55 15.27
CA LYS A 275 4.13 1.30 16.35
C LYS A 275 3.70 2.68 15.86
N PRO A 276 2.62 3.26 16.43
CA PRO A 276 2.32 4.66 16.24
C PRO A 276 3.49 5.51 16.73
N LEU A 277 3.85 6.55 15.96
CA LEU A 277 4.93 7.47 16.28
C LEU A 277 4.42 8.90 16.33
N HIS A 278 5.06 9.71 17.18
CA HIS A 278 4.83 11.14 17.23
C HIS A 278 5.80 11.85 16.28
N PHE A 279 5.25 12.72 15.43
CA PHE A 279 5.98 13.56 14.49
C PHE A 279 5.83 15.02 14.87
N HIS A 280 6.96 15.73 14.97
CA HIS A 280 7.00 17.18 15.03
C HIS A 280 6.82 17.74 13.62
N MET A 281 5.58 18.03 13.25
CA MET A 281 5.23 18.66 11.98
C MET A 281 5.74 20.11 11.92
N PRO A 282 5.99 20.66 10.71
CA PRO A 282 6.51 22.01 10.58
C PRO A 282 5.63 23.05 11.30
N PRO A 283 6.19 23.87 12.21
CA PRO A 283 5.41 24.75 13.08
C PRO A 283 4.94 26.04 12.40
N ASP A 284 5.47 26.34 11.21
CA ASP A 284 5.08 27.44 10.33
C ASP A 284 3.77 27.17 9.56
N ALA A 285 3.14 26.02 9.78
CA ALA A 285 1.92 25.60 9.10
C ALA A 285 0.94 24.87 10.05
N HIS A 286 -0.36 25.05 9.78
CA HIS A 286 -1.40 24.12 10.21
C HIS A 286 -1.67 23.10 9.10
N TRP A 287 -2.03 21.87 9.45
CA TRP A 287 -2.08 20.75 8.50
C TRP A 287 -3.45 20.06 8.48
N ASP A 288 -4.01 19.89 7.29
CA ASP A 288 -5.17 19.03 7.03
C ASP A 288 -4.71 17.70 6.43
N VAL A 289 -5.02 16.58 7.06
CA VAL A 289 -4.76 15.23 6.49
C VAL A 289 -5.63 15.05 5.24
N LEU A 290 -5.09 15.07 4.02
CA LEU A 290 -5.88 14.84 2.81
C LEU A 290 -6.28 13.36 2.66
N TRP A 291 -5.39 12.44 3.03
CA TRP A 291 -5.61 10.99 2.97
C TRP A 291 -4.56 10.24 3.81
N SER A 292 -4.93 9.07 4.34
CA SER A 292 -3.99 8.14 4.99
C SER A 292 -4.34 6.68 4.67
N SER A 293 -3.32 5.85 4.46
CA SER A 293 -3.49 4.41 4.22
C SER A 293 -4.18 3.68 5.38
N ALA A 294 -3.99 4.18 6.60
CA ALA A 294 -4.55 3.61 7.82
C ALA A 294 -6.08 3.73 7.93
N GLU A 295 -6.72 4.64 7.16
CA GLU A 295 -8.16 4.92 7.24
C GLU A 295 -8.99 3.66 6.97
N THR A 296 -8.56 2.80 6.04
CA THR A 296 -9.21 1.51 5.71
C THR A 296 -9.23 0.52 6.88
N THR A 297 -8.36 0.70 7.88
CA THR A 297 -8.25 -0.15 9.06
C THR A 297 -8.71 0.55 10.35
N GLY A 298 -9.43 1.66 10.23
CA GLY A 298 -10.05 2.37 11.36
C GLY A 298 -9.09 3.22 12.20
N GLU A 299 -7.93 3.59 11.64
CA GLU A 299 -6.93 4.48 12.28
C GLU A 299 -6.70 5.73 11.41
N ARG A 300 -6.43 6.89 12.01
CA ARG A 300 -6.07 8.10 11.25
C ARG A 300 -5.01 8.95 11.99
N PRO A 301 -4.20 9.74 11.26
CA PRO A 301 -3.32 10.72 11.89
C PRO A 301 -4.12 11.82 12.59
N CYS A 302 -3.68 12.21 13.79
CA CYS A 302 -4.33 13.26 14.58
C CYS A 302 -3.32 14.17 15.29
N PRO A 303 -3.69 15.42 15.62
CA PRO A 303 -2.85 16.31 16.42
C PRO A 303 -2.71 15.81 17.88
N GLY A 304 -1.54 16.05 18.47
CA GLY A 304 -1.20 15.68 19.85
C GLY A 304 -0.49 14.33 19.98
N MET A 305 -0.48 13.77 21.19
CA MET A 305 0.20 12.52 21.55
C MET A 305 -0.77 11.37 21.88
N HIS A 306 -1.94 11.33 21.24
CA HIS A 306 -2.91 10.24 21.38
C HIS A 306 -3.08 9.51 20.06
N GLU A 307 -3.56 8.26 20.09
CA GLU A 307 -4.01 7.56 18.90
C GLU A 307 -5.48 7.91 18.62
N GLU A 308 -5.84 8.14 17.35
CA GLU A 308 -7.24 8.25 16.95
C GLU A 308 -7.69 7.02 16.16
N ARG A 309 -8.70 6.33 16.72
CA ARG A 309 -9.33 5.16 16.12
C ARG A 309 -10.83 5.43 15.92
N PHE A 310 -11.37 4.93 14.82
CA PHE A 310 -12.78 5.07 14.47
C PHE A 310 -13.31 3.77 13.86
N THR A 311 -14.57 3.45 14.10
CA THR A 311 -15.24 2.35 13.42
C THR A 311 -15.66 2.83 12.04
N VAL A 312 -15.22 2.16 10.97
CA VAL A 312 -15.74 2.40 9.62
C VAL A 312 -17.18 1.83 9.57
N PRO A 313 -18.25 2.64 9.43
CA PRO A 313 -19.60 2.10 9.49
C PRO A 313 -19.94 1.41 8.16
N LEU A 314 -20.20 0.11 8.19
CA LEU A 314 -20.59 -0.69 7.00
C LEU A 314 -21.88 -0.15 6.30
N GLU A 315 -22.64 0.71 6.99
CA GLU A 315 -23.87 1.36 6.52
C GLU A 315 -23.66 2.78 5.97
N LYS A 316 -22.48 3.40 6.12
CA LYS A 316 -22.25 4.80 5.71
C LYS A 316 -20.94 4.96 4.96
N SER A 317 -20.97 5.70 3.86
CA SER A 317 -19.75 6.07 3.16
C SER A 317 -18.91 7.04 4.00
N PHE A 318 -17.58 6.91 3.90
CA PHE A 318 -16.60 7.90 4.36
C PHE A 318 -16.95 9.33 3.92
N TRP A 319 -17.63 9.46 2.78
CA TRP A 319 -18.08 10.73 2.21
C TRP A 319 -18.98 11.56 3.15
N VAL A 320 -19.84 10.94 3.97
CA VAL A 320 -20.88 11.67 4.73
C VAL A 320 -20.30 12.55 5.84
N ASP A 321 -19.18 12.18 6.46
CA ASP A 321 -18.61 12.95 7.59
C ASP A 321 -17.72 14.13 7.12
N ARG A 322 -17.05 13.98 5.96
CA ARG A 322 -16.03 14.92 5.50
C ARG A 322 -16.43 15.82 4.33
N ALA A 323 -17.17 15.31 3.34
CA ALA A 323 -17.57 16.11 2.18
C ALA A 323 -18.48 17.28 2.57
N MET A 324 -19.28 17.09 3.63
CA MET A 324 -20.09 18.10 4.33
C MET A 324 -19.32 19.34 4.82
N ARG A 325 -17.98 19.35 4.80
CA ARG A 325 -17.16 20.47 5.27
C ARG A 325 -16.40 21.25 4.19
N ARG A 326 -16.33 20.80 2.92
CA ARG A 326 -15.62 21.54 1.83
C ARG A 326 -16.23 21.52 0.42
N GLN A 327 -17.18 20.64 0.11
CA GLN A 327 -18.11 20.69 -1.04
C GLN A 327 -17.58 20.63 -2.52
N CYS A 328 -18.37 19.90 -3.34
CA CYS A 328 -18.46 19.89 -4.82
C CYS A 328 -17.43 19.14 -5.71
N ASP A 329 -17.98 18.67 -6.84
CA ASP A 329 -17.39 18.19 -8.11
C ASP A 329 -16.76 16.78 -8.24
N ALA A 330 -16.40 16.08 -7.16
CA ALA A 330 -15.86 14.72 -7.25
C ALA A 330 -16.91 13.58 -7.09
N ASP A 331 -18.12 13.90 -6.65
CA ASP A 331 -19.14 12.93 -6.18
C ASP A 331 -19.94 12.29 -7.33
N GLU A 332 -20.24 13.05 -8.38
CA GLU A 332 -21.13 12.60 -9.47
C GLU A 332 -20.57 11.40 -10.24
N THR A 333 -19.28 11.41 -10.63
CA THR A 333 -18.71 10.37 -11.50
C THR A 333 -18.70 8.98 -10.85
N PHE A 334 -18.35 8.90 -9.55
CA PHE A 334 -18.33 7.63 -8.83
C PHE A 334 -19.75 7.15 -8.53
N THR A 335 -20.65 8.05 -8.12
CA THR A 335 -22.07 7.73 -7.90
C THR A 335 -22.74 7.24 -9.20
N GLN A 336 -22.53 7.91 -10.33
CA GLN A 336 -23.04 7.47 -11.63
C GLN A 336 -22.49 6.11 -12.06
N MET A 337 -21.20 5.83 -11.80
CA MET A 337 -20.60 4.53 -12.12
C MET A 337 -21.17 3.40 -11.24
N MET A 338 -21.36 3.66 -9.94
CA MET A 338 -22.00 2.71 -9.01
C MET A 338 -23.47 2.47 -9.35
N GLU A 339 -24.24 3.52 -9.65
CA GLU A 339 -25.62 3.40 -10.12
C GLU A 339 -25.73 2.66 -11.46
N HIS A 340 -24.73 2.78 -12.34
CA HIS A 340 -24.68 2.03 -13.59
C HIS A 340 -24.38 0.54 -13.35
N ALA A 341 -23.39 0.23 -12.49
CA ALA A 341 -23.07 -1.15 -12.11
C ALA A 341 -24.26 -1.84 -11.42
N GLN A 342 -24.94 -1.14 -10.48
CA GLN A 342 -26.12 -1.64 -9.78
C GLN A 342 -27.32 -1.85 -10.71
N ARG A 343 -27.54 -0.96 -11.70
CA ARG A 343 -28.56 -1.17 -12.74
C ARG A 343 -28.25 -2.39 -13.60
N ASN A 344 -27.01 -2.53 -14.07
CA ASN A 344 -26.60 -3.67 -14.90
C ASN A 344 -26.68 -5.01 -14.15
N ALA A 345 -26.48 -5.02 -12.82
CA ALA A 345 -26.72 -6.20 -11.98
C ALA A 345 -28.23 -6.49 -11.83
N ALA A 346 -29.04 -5.48 -11.52
CA ALA A 346 -30.49 -5.63 -11.35
C ALA A 346 -31.21 -6.06 -12.65
N GLU A 347 -30.72 -5.65 -13.82
CA GLU A 347 -31.25 -6.09 -15.12
C GLU A 347 -30.96 -7.58 -15.41
N ARG A 348 -29.90 -8.16 -14.83
CA ARG A 348 -29.60 -9.59 -14.93
C ARG A 348 -30.52 -10.43 -14.04
N ASP A 349 -30.80 -9.98 -12.82
CA ASP A 349 -31.71 -10.66 -11.88
C ASP A 349 -33.20 -10.46 -12.21
N GLY A 350 -33.56 -9.35 -12.88
CA GLY A 350 -34.93 -9.06 -13.30
C GLY A 350 -35.45 -9.88 -14.49
N ALA A 351 -34.58 -10.64 -15.16
CA ALA A 351 -34.88 -11.30 -16.44
C ALA A 351 -35.60 -12.66 -16.31
N THR A 352 -36.64 -12.78 -15.46
CA THR A 352 -37.51 -13.99 -15.46
C THR A 352 -38.99 -13.68 -15.20
N VAL A 353 -39.87 -14.15 -16.12
CA VAL A 353 -41.36 -14.31 -15.97
C VAL A 353 -42.17 -12.97 -15.98
N VAL A 354 -43.17 -12.65 -16.83
CA VAL A 354 -44.07 -13.29 -17.84
C VAL A 354 -44.26 -12.26 -19.00
N SER A 355 -44.43 -12.57 -20.28
CA SER A 355 -45.67 -13.13 -20.86
C SER A 355 -45.55 -13.31 -22.38
N GLY A 356 -46.27 -14.28 -22.94
CA GLY A 356 -46.19 -14.62 -24.37
C GLY A 356 -47.45 -14.29 -25.16
N ALA A 357 -47.26 -13.83 -26.40
CA ALA A 357 -48.25 -13.93 -27.47
C ALA A 357 -47.51 -14.18 -28.81
N ALA A 358 -47.94 -15.22 -29.51
CA ALA A 358 -47.22 -15.87 -30.61
C ALA A 358 -46.83 -15.01 -31.84
N ARG A 359 -45.71 -15.36 -32.49
CA ARG A 359 -45.69 -15.75 -33.93
C ARG A 359 -44.42 -16.52 -34.37
N SER A 360 -44.68 -17.71 -34.92
CA SER A 360 -43.90 -18.55 -35.84
C SER A 360 -42.48 -18.13 -36.31
N GLY A 361 -41.49 -19.02 -36.09
CA GLY A 361 -40.20 -19.06 -36.81
C GLY A 361 -39.31 -20.20 -36.30
N GLN A 362 -38.87 -21.13 -37.16
CA GLN A 362 -38.15 -22.35 -36.75
C GLN A 362 -36.65 -22.12 -36.49
N TYR A 363 -36.11 -22.63 -35.38
CA TYR A 363 -34.90 -23.49 -35.40
C TYR A 363 -34.75 -24.29 -34.08
N VAL A 364 -33.98 -25.39 -34.11
CA VAL A 364 -33.89 -26.39 -33.01
C VAL A 364 -32.46 -26.57 -32.52
N PRO A 365 -32.22 -26.56 -31.20
CA PRO A 365 -31.14 -27.32 -30.56
C PRO A 365 -31.67 -28.59 -29.87
N LYS A 366 -30.88 -29.67 -29.91
CA LYS A 366 -31.24 -30.96 -29.32
C LYS A 366 -31.21 -30.91 -27.79
N SER A 367 -32.18 -31.57 -27.18
CA SER A 367 -32.22 -31.85 -25.75
C SER A 367 -31.20 -32.89 -25.31
N ALA A 368 -30.57 -32.66 -24.15
CA ALA A 368 -30.21 -33.71 -23.21
C ALA A 368 -30.54 -33.22 -21.79
N ARG A 369 -31.62 -33.75 -21.20
CA ARG A 369 -31.98 -33.55 -19.79
C ARG A 369 -31.20 -34.55 -18.92
N ILE A 370 -30.91 -34.17 -17.67
CA ILE A 370 -31.07 -34.93 -16.42
C ILE A 370 -30.62 -33.95 -15.31
N SER A 371 -31.54 -33.24 -14.66
CA SER A 371 -32.26 -33.68 -13.45
C SER A 371 -31.35 -33.72 -12.20
N ALA A 372 -31.36 -32.62 -11.45
CA ALA A 372 -30.81 -32.59 -10.09
C ALA A 372 -31.70 -33.39 -9.13
N SER A 373 -31.08 -34.23 -8.28
CA SER A 373 -31.78 -34.84 -7.15
C SER A 373 -30.79 -35.30 -6.07
N ASN A 374 -30.89 -34.66 -4.91
CA ASN A 374 -30.65 -35.16 -3.54
C ASN A 374 -29.56 -36.23 -3.32
N TRP A 375 -28.50 -35.86 -2.58
CA TRP A 375 -27.85 -36.79 -1.64
C TRP A 375 -27.50 -36.10 -0.32
N VAL A 376 -28.06 -36.63 0.77
CA VAL A 376 -27.73 -36.29 2.16
C VAL A 376 -27.29 -37.60 2.83
N MET A 377 -26.14 -37.56 3.52
CA MET A 377 -25.66 -38.46 4.58
C MET A 377 -26.01 -39.96 4.52
N ARG A 378 -24.98 -40.81 4.44
CA ARG A 378 -24.48 -41.54 5.64
C ARG A 378 -23.15 -42.26 5.41
N ALA A 379 -22.39 -42.37 6.50
CA ALA A 379 -21.07 -43.02 6.57
C ALA A 379 -21.14 -44.49 7.03
N THR A 380 -20.03 -45.22 6.87
CA THR A 380 -19.44 -46.35 7.66
C THR A 380 -18.66 -47.25 6.69
N SER A 381 -17.59 -47.98 7.04
CA SER A 381 -16.58 -48.01 8.13
C SER A 381 -15.35 -48.78 7.55
N ARG A 382 -14.18 -49.05 8.15
CA ARG A 382 -13.77 -49.31 9.56
C ARG A 382 -12.23 -49.49 9.65
N GLY A 383 -11.67 -49.49 10.86
CA GLY A 383 -10.25 -49.80 11.18
C GLY A 383 -9.57 -48.64 11.94
N ASP A 384 -9.80 -48.43 13.23
CA ASP A 384 -9.27 -49.17 14.41
C ASP A 384 -7.72 -49.04 14.53
N ALA A 385 -7.08 -48.63 15.63
CA ALA A 385 -7.48 -48.12 16.97
C ALA A 385 -6.27 -47.33 17.58
N ASP A 386 -6.21 -46.72 18.78
CA ASP A 386 -7.10 -46.58 19.95
C ASP A 386 -6.67 -45.31 20.78
N PRO A 387 -7.49 -44.69 21.66
CA PRO A 387 -7.17 -43.39 22.29
C PRO A 387 -6.91 -43.42 23.82
N THR A 388 -5.95 -42.60 24.30
CA THR A 388 -5.80 -42.03 25.67
C THR A 388 -4.63 -41.02 25.61
N THR A 389 -4.56 -39.87 26.29
CA THR A 389 -5.09 -39.37 27.59
C THR A 389 -5.28 -37.84 27.56
N LEU A 390 -6.09 -37.26 28.46
CA LEU A 390 -6.28 -35.81 28.63
C LEU A 390 -5.01 -35.02 29.00
N GLY A 391 -4.93 -33.74 28.63
CA GLY A 391 -4.05 -32.76 29.29
C GLY A 391 -3.87 -31.40 28.59
N LEU A 392 -4.70 -30.40 28.92
CA LEU A 392 -4.34 -28.98 28.73
C LEU A 392 -3.41 -28.55 29.89
N PRO A 393 -2.33 -27.76 29.64
CA PRO A 393 -2.45 -26.34 29.95
C PRO A 393 -1.63 -25.33 29.11
N ARG A 394 -2.23 -24.13 28.96
CA ARG A 394 -1.66 -22.76 28.97
C ARG A 394 -0.17 -22.49 28.64
N ILE A 395 0.00 -21.62 27.64
CA ILE A 395 0.79 -20.36 27.63
C ILE A 395 2.10 -20.31 28.44
N GLY A 396 3.25 -20.15 27.76
CA GLY A 396 4.47 -19.61 28.36
C GLY A 396 5.77 -19.74 27.56
N HIS A 397 6.24 -18.63 26.98
CA HIS A 397 7.66 -18.26 26.75
C HIS A 397 8.70 -19.34 26.32
N ALA A 398 9.24 -19.19 25.10
CA ALA A 398 10.59 -19.70 24.76
C ALA A 398 11.27 -18.87 23.64
N ILE A 399 11.95 -17.79 24.02
CA ILE A 399 12.88 -17.04 23.15
C ILE A 399 14.32 -17.34 23.58
N ARG A 400 15.20 -17.60 22.59
CA ARG A 400 16.67 -17.71 22.64
C ARG A 400 17.31 -18.87 23.43
N LYS A 401 18.10 -19.66 22.70
CA LYS A 401 19.49 -19.96 23.10
C LYS A 401 20.34 -20.32 21.87
N ASN A 402 21.38 -19.51 21.60
CA ASN A 402 22.65 -19.89 20.94
C ASN A 402 23.55 -18.65 20.74
N VAL A 403 24.20 -18.22 21.81
CA VAL A 403 25.49 -17.49 21.78
C VAL A 403 26.28 -17.98 22.98
N ALA A 404 27.52 -18.39 22.76
CA ALA A 404 28.50 -18.69 23.80
C ALA A 404 29.88 -18.19 23.34
N ASP A 405 30.69 -17.78 24.33
CA ASP A 405 32.10 -17.42 24.27
C ASP A 405 32.46 -16.18 23.38
N SER A 406 33.13 -15.13 23.88
CA SER A 406 34.22 -15.14 24.85
C SER A 406 34.46 -13.81 25.61
N ALA A 407 34.75 -13.92 26.91
CA ALA A 407 35.63 -13.10 27.78
C ALA A 407 35.75 -11.55 27.63
N THR A 408 35.43 -10.84 28.72
CA THR A 408 35.98 -9.53 29.10
C THR A 408 37.18 -9.67 30.06
N PRO A 409 37.98 -8.60 30.29
CA PRO A 409 38.07 -8.11 31.67
C PRO A 409 38.20 -6.56 31.86
N SER A 410 37.33 -6.03 32.74
CA SER A 410 37.55 -4.99 33.78
C SER A 410 38.21 -3.60 33.51
N SER A 411 37.39 -2.55 33.71
CA SER A 411 37.60 -1.41 34.66
C SER A 411 38.64 -0.29 34.39
N PRO A 412 38.54 0.91 35.03
CA PRO A 412 37.34 1.62 35.57
C PRO A 412 37.28 3.17 35.35
N ILE A 413 36.07 3.74 35.52
CA ILE A 413 35.71 5.09 36.05
C ILE A 413 36.28 6.37 35.39
N GLY A 414 35.37 7.27 35.00
CA GLY A 414 35.63 8.71 34.81
C GLY A 414 34.34 9.55 34.89
N HIS A 415 34.19 10.34 35.95
CA HIS A 415 33.13 11.35 36.10
C HIS A 415 33.45 12.62 35.31
N VAL A 416 32.47 13.24 34.63
CA VAL A 416 32.46 14.68 34.31
C VAL A 416 31.02 15.22 34.43
N ASP A 417 30.89 16.49 34.79
CA ASP A 417 29.70 17.14 35.36
C ASP A 417 28.46 17.34 34.47
N ALA A 418 27.30 17.37 35.14
CA ALA A 418 26.04 17.84 34.59
C ALA A 418 25.90 19.38 34.76
N GLY A 419 26.25 20.13 33.72
CA GLY A 419 26.03 21.58 33.65
C GLY A 419 24.55 21.93 33.44
N ARG A 420 23.86 22.37 34.50
CA ARG A 420 22.50 22.95 34.40
C ARG A 420 22.54 24.35 33.78
N HIS A 421 21.99 24.50 32.58
CA HIS A 421 21.39 25.78 32.16
C HIS A 421 19.91 25.56 31.85
N GLY A 422 19.05 26.16 32.66
CA GLY A 422 17.62 26.13 32.46
C GLY A 422 17.20 27.14 31.40
N ALA A 423 16.60 26.67 30.30
CA ALA A 423 15.70 27.48 29.50
C ALA A 423 14.30 27.38 30.12
N GLN A 424 13.74 28.52 30.51
CA GLN A 424 12.42 28.61 31.11
C GLN A 424 11.38 28.43 30.00
N ALA A 425 10.68 27.29 30.00
CA ALA A 425 9.72 26.96 28.95
C ALA A 425 8.44 27.79 29.10
N ASP A 426 8.10 28.57 28.08
CA ASP A 426 6.79 29.24 27.98
C ASP A 426 5.69 28.20 27.79
N ALA A 427 4.89 27.99 28.84
CA ALA A 427 3.96 26.86 28.97
C ALA A 427 2.67 26.96 28.12
N ASN A 428 2.65 27.77 27.05
CA ASN A 428 1.44 28.13 26.29
C ASN A 428 1.47 27.78 24.79
N GLY A 429 2.44 26.98 24.30
CA GLY A 429 2.56 26.66 22.85
C GLY A 429 3.00 25.24 22.48
N VAL A 430 3.20 24.33 23.44
CA VAL A 430 3.93 23.06 23.21
C VAL A 430 3.10 21.96 22.51
N GLY A 431 1.80 22.18 22.28
CA GLY A 431 0.86 21.14 21.84
C GLY A 431 0.37 21.18 20.38
N THR A 432 0.69 22.22 19.60
CA THR A 432 0.03 22.49 18.30
C THR A 432 0.65 21.81 17.08
N HIS A 433 1.89 21.34 17.18
CA HIS A 433 2.68 20.86 16.03
C HIS A 433 3.12 19.40 16.14
N ILE A 434 2.84 18.74 17.26
CA ILE A 434 3.06 17.31 17.43
C ILE A 434 1.83 16.58 16.90
N TRP A 435 2.03 15.52 16.12
CA TRP A 435 0.98 14.67 15.55
C TRP A 435 1.31 13.20 15.79
N THR A 436 0.32 12.36 16.09
CA THR A 436 0.49 10.90 16.08
C THR A 436 0.13 10.36 14.70
N PHE A 437 1.04 9.57 14.13
CA PHE A 437 0.80 8.82 12.90
C PHE A 437 0.65 7.32 13.21
N PRO A 438 -0.37 6.63 12.69
CA PRO A 438 -0.58 5.19 12.90
C PRO A 438 0.64 4.33 12.53
N ALA A 439 0.76 3.17 13.20
CA ALA A 439 1.76 2.15 12.87
C ALA A 439 1.62 1.69 11.41
N LEU A 440 2.75 1.53 10.72
CA LEU A 440 2.80 1.09 9.32
C LEU A 440 1.82 1.90 8.46
N SER A 441 2.09 3.19 8.25
CA SER A 441 1.22 4.09 7.48
C SER A 441 1.97 5.05 6.58
N ILE A 442 1.32 5.45 5.49
CA ILE A 442 1.71 6.60 4.66
C ILE A 442 0.51 7.53 4.53
N SER A 443 0.75 8.82 4.74
CA SER A 443 -0.29 9.85 4.79
C SER A 443 0.14 11.06 4.00
N ILE A 444 -0.81 11.72 3.34
CA ILE A 444 -0.62 13.04 2.72
C ILE A 444 -1.43 14.08 3.47
N LEU A 445 -0.80 15.20 3.78
CA LEU A 445 -1.39 16.38 4.41
C LEU A 445 -1.14 17.60 3.52
N MET A 446 -2.02 18.59 3.62
CA MET A 446 -1.90 19.88 2.97
C MET A 446 -1.89 20.99 4.04
N GLN A 447 -1.04 21.98 3.84
CA GLN A 447 -1.02 23.20 4.65
C GLN A 447 -2.38 23.91 4.54
N GLN A 448 -2.99 24.27 5.67
CA GLN A 448 -4.15 25.16 5.67
C GLN A 448 -3.71 26.55 5.18
N ASN A 449 -4.55 27.20 4.37
CA ASN A 449 -4.28 28.58 3.94
C ASN A 449 -4.14 29.47 5.19
N PRO A 450 -2.97 30.12 5.43
CA PRO A 450 -2.77 30.98 6.59
C PRO A 450 -3.70 32.21 6.58
N PHE A 451 -4.25 32.54 5.41
CA PHE A 451 -5.36 33.48 5.26
C PHE A 451 -6.64 32.65 5.10
N GLY A 452 -7.40 32.47 6.19
CA GLY A 452 -8.66 31.72 6.16
C GLY A 452 -9.67 32.35 5.20
N ASN A 453 -10.58 31.53 4.67
CA ASN A 453 -11.59 31.90 3.66
C ASN A 453 -12.19 33.31 3.86
N GLU A 454 -11.82 34.25 2.97
CA GLU A 454 -12.60 35.45 2.65
C GLU A 454 -13.59 35.14 1.51
#